data_AF-A0A1B7MIJ6-F1
#
_entry.id   AF-A0A1B7MIJ6-F1
#
_cell.length_a   1.000
_cell.length_b   1.000
_cell.length_c   1.000
_cell.angle_alpha   90.00
_cell.angle_beta   90.00
_cell.angle_gamma   90.00
#
_symmetry.space_group_name_H-M   'P 1'
#
loop_
_entity.id
_entity.type
_entity.pdbx_description
1 polymer ?
#
loop_
_entity_poly.entity_id
_entity_poly.type
_entity_poly.pdbx_seq_one_letter_code
_entity_poly.pdbx_strand_id
1 'polypeptide(L)'
;MTIVSNDPSLWSTIATERSFSYFIAASCAMVVYDSALTFGQEVDMIWNQRWSLMTLLYLSVRYMGILFSVDLIIGSPDGLTNRHGVSEILDGACRSSITNDHNSCTVVSQAQMWSGVVINALLWVIMVTRLHAMYQRSRRMLIFLIVISLALTIAIAAVVAIQRSRDSGEEVIMSGTYLCAVLGYDLFLASLTWMLGTAWEVLALCLAAWIAVKHFRELRQSPAGPAIGDILTVLIKSHMFYFVGFAAASCFNLGYTLSPTLMNSTFFAGLLEIASLMQMFILGPRLILSIREFNANVVENSDAATGMTSIAFQAGRPVSTASGGDV
;
A
#
# COMPACT_ATOMS: atom_id res chain seq x y z
N MET A 1 6.64 -27.74 -19.66
CA MET A 1 7.47 -28.13 -20.82
C MET A 1 8.16 -26.87 -21.32
N THR A 2 9.47 -26.87 -21.66
CA THR A 2 10.10 -25.67 -22.26
C THR A 2 9.76 -25.60 -23.74
N ILE A 3 9.02 -24.56 -24.15
CA ILE A 3 8.63 -24.35 -25.54
C ILE A 3 9.63 -23.40 -26.19
N VAL A 4 10.35 -23.84 -27.22
CA VAL A 4 11.32 -23.01 -27.96
C VAL A 4 10.75 -22.69 -29.34
N SER A 5 10.60 -21.41 -29.67
CA SER A 5 10.17 -20.97 -31.00
C SER A 5 10.97 -19.78 -31.52
N ASN A 6 11.41 -19.89 -32.77
CA ASN A 6 12.14 -18.85 -33.50
C ASN A 6 11.33 -18.32 -34.69
N ASP A 7 10.01 -18.50 -34.67
CA ASP A 7 9.13 -18.05 -35.74
C ASP A 7 9.04 -16.50 -35.77
N PRO A 8 9.34 -15.84 -36.91
CA PRO A 8 9.16 -14.39 -37.08
C PRO A 8 7.74 -13.89 -36.79
N SER A 9 6.73 -14.76 -36.86
CA SER A 9 5.35 -14.42 -36.50
C SER A 9 5.20 -13.97 -35.02
N LEU A 10 6.14 -14.37 -34.15
CA LEU A 10 6.14 -14.04 -32.71
C LEU A 10 6.76 -12.67 -32.38
N TRP A 11 7.34 -11.96 -33.36
CA TRP A 11 8.01 -10.68 -33.11
C TRP A 11 7.07 -9.59 -32.57
N SER A 12 5.80 -9.60 -32.98
CA SER A 12 4.78 -8.69 -32.45
C SER A 12 4.50 -8.93 -30.96
N THR A 13 4.47 -10.20 -30.54
CA THR A 13 4.34 -10.60 -29.13
C THR A 13 5.57 -10.16 -28.33
N ILE A 14 6.78 -10.38 -28.84
CA ILE A 14 8.02 -9.94 -28.17
C ILE A 14 8.03 -8.41 -28.01
N ALA A 15 7.62 -7.66 -29.03
CA ALA A 15 7.54 -6.20 -28.96
C ALA A 15 6.50 -5.72 -27.92
N THR A 16 5.40 -6.45 -27.79
CA THR A 16 4.35 -6.22 -26.80
C THR A 16 4.87 -6.45 -25.37
N GLU A 17 5.50 -7.58 -25.12
CA GLU A 17 6.10 -7.92 -23.81
C GLU A 17 7.20 -6.94 -23.41
N ARG A 18 8.02 -6.52 -24.38
CA ARG A 18 9.03 -5.48 -24.16
C ARG A 18 8.40 -4.13 -23.79
N SER A 19 7.30 -3.76 -24.46
CA SER A 19 6.57 -2.54 -24.12
C SER A 19 6.01 -2.59 -22.70
N PHE A 20 5.44 -3.73 -22.30
CA PHE A 20 4.94 -3.95 -20.93
C PHE A 20 6.06 -3.89 -19.88
N SER A 21 7.25 -4.41 -20.21
CA SER A 21 8.43 -4.38 -19.31
C SER A 21 8.85 -2.95 -18.94
N TYR A 22 8.69 -1.97 -19.84
CA TYR A 22 8.92 -0.56 -19.49
C TYR A 22 7.91 -0.02 -18.47
N PHE A 23 6.65 -0.46 -18.51
CA PHE A 23 5.66 -0.09 -17.50
C PHE A 23 6.00 -0.71 -16.13
N ILE A 24 6.48 -1.96 -16.10
CA ILE A 24 6.98 -2.60 -14.88
C ILE A 24 8.17 -1.81 -14.31
N ALA A 25 9.14 -1.45 -15.14
CA ALA A 25 10.28 -0.67 -14.69
C ALA A 25 9.86 0.70 -14.13
N ALA A 26 8.90 1.37 -14.79
CA ALA A 26 8.36 2.64 -14.34
C ALA A 26 7.59 2.51 -13.01
N SER A 27 6.77 1.46 -12.84
CA SER A 27 6.03 1.21 -11.60
C SER A 27 6.96 0.88 -10.44
N CYS A 28 7.99 0.06 -10.66
CA CYS A 28 9.02 -0.24 -9.66
C CYS A 28 9.82 1.01 -9.28
N ALA A 29 10.24 1.82 -10.26
CA ALA A 29 10.92 3.09 -10.02
C ALA A 29 10.06 4.04 -9.19
N MET A 30 8.75 4.10 -9.44
CA MET A 30 7.80 4.88 -8.65
C MET A 30 7.75 4.43 -7.17
N VAL A 31 7.72 3.12 -6.90
CA VAL A 31 7.74 2.57 -5.52
C VAL A 31 9.05 2.91 -4.81
N VAL A 32 10.19 2.74 -5.49
CA VAL A 32 11.51 3.08 -4.95
C VAL A 32 11.64 4.58 -4.71
N TYR A 33 11.15 5.40 -5.64
CA TYR A 33 11.16 6.85 -5.52
C TYR A 33 10.30 7.34 -4.34
N ASP A 34 9.09 6.81 -4.18
CA ASP A 34 8.25 7.11 -3.01
C ASP A 34 8.91 6.70 -1.70
N SER A 35 9.57 5.54 -1.69
CA SER A 35 10.35 5.08 -0.55
C SER A 35 11.49 6.06 -0.23
N ALA A 36 12.27 6.49 -1.22
CA ALA A 36 13.35 7.44 -1.02
C ALA A 36 12.85 8.79 -0.47
N LEU A 37 11.75 9.32 -1.00
CA LEU A 37 11.15 10.58 -0.54
C LEU A 37 10.68 10.51 0.92
N THR A 38 10.12 9.37 1.32
CA THR A 38 9.56 9.19 2.67
C THR A 38 10.59 8.71 3.69
N PHE A 39 11.82 8.38 3.26
CA PHE A 39 12.86 7.83 4.13
C PHE A 39 13.28 8.81 5.24
N GLY A 40 13.38 10.11 4.95
CA GLY A 40 13.71 11.10 5.99
C GLY A 40 12.68 11.11 7.12
N GLN A 41 11.39 11.16 6.76
CA GLN A 41 10.29 11.07 7.73
C GLN A 41 10.27 9.72 8.46
N GLU A 42 10.67 8.63 7.80
CA GLU A 42 10.75 7.31 8.40
C GLU A 42 11.79 7.27 9.54
N VAL A 43 12.99 7.78 9.30
CA VAL A 43 14.06 7.79 10.33
C VAL A 43 13.58 8.54 11.58
N ASP A 44 12.96 9.70 11.39
CA ASP A 44 12.52 10.53 12.51
C ASP A 44 11.29 9.95 13.24
N MET A 45 10.29 9.46 12.50
CA MET A 45 9.00 9.07 13.07
C MET A 45 8.90 7.59 13.41
N ILE A 46 9.74 6.73 12.85
CA ILE A 46 9.67 5.27 13.01
C ILE A 46 10.90 4.74 13.73
N TRP A 47 12.11 5.09 13.28
CA TRP A 47 13.33 4.54 13.85
C TRP A 47 13.66 5.13 15.22
N ASN A 48 13.39 6.42 15.42
CA ASN A 48 13.63 7.11 16.68
C ASN A 48 12.48 6.95 17.71
N GLN A 49 11.39 6.25 17.37
CA GLN A 49 10.22 6.08 18.23
C GLN A 49 10.06 4.63 18.76
N ARG A 50 9.21 4.47 19.77
CA ARG A 50 8.87 3.15 20.32
C ARG A 50 8.11 2.32 19.28
N TRP A 51 8.51 1.06 19.15
CA TRP A 51 7.89 0.12 18.23
C TRP A 51 6.43 -0.12 18.62
N SER A 52 5.53 0.24 17.71
CA SER A 52 4.09 0.01 17.82
C SER A 52 3.62 -0.95 16.73
N LEU A 53 2.44 -1.55 16.90
CA LEU A 53 1.82 -2.40 15.86
C LEU A 53 1.74 -1.69 14.50
N MET A 54 1.44 -0.38 14.48
CA MET A 54 1.44 0.44 13.28
C MET A 54 2.82 0.59 12.63
N THR A 55 3.88 0.54 13.44
CA THR A 55 5.27 0.57 12.94
C THR A 55 5.57 -0.72 12.19
N LEU A 56 5.18 -1.86 12.77
CA LEU A 56 5.40 -3.15 12.15
C LEU A 56 4.58 -3.31 10.86
N LEU A 57 3.32 -2.87 10.85
CA LEU A 57 2.50 -2.85 9.64
C LEU A 57 3.06 -1.94 8.54
N TYR A 58 3.62 -0.78 8.92
CA TYR A 58 4.26 0.11 7.96
C TYR A 58 5.49 -0.53 7.33
N LEU A 59 6.41 -1.05 8.16
CA LEU A 59 7.64 -1.67 7.68
C LEU A 59 7.31 -2.92 6.83
N SER A 60 6.34 -3.73 7.24
CA SER A 60 5.96 -4.92 6.46
C SER A 60 5.45 -4.56 5.07
N VAL A 61 4.51 -3.61 4.95
CA VAL A 61 3.99 -3.20 3.63
C VAL A 61 5.09 -2.58 2.76
N ARG A 62 5.96 -1.75 3.35
CA ARG A 62 7.04 -1.07 2.63
C ARG A 62 8.08 -2.04 2.09
N TYR A 63 8.65 -2.89 2.94
CA TYR A 63 9.69 -3.83 2.50
C TYR A 63 9.13 -4.93 1.60
N MET A 64 7.88 -5.37 1.82
CA MET A 64 7.22 -6.28 0.88
C MET A 64 7.07 -5.63 -0.50
N GLY A 65 6.79 -4.33 -0.59
CA GLY A 65 6.73 -3.62 -1.87
C GLY A 65 8.04 -3.52 -2.61
N ILE A 66 9.14 -3.29 -1.88
CA ILE A 66 10.49 -3.28 -2.47
C ILE A 66 10.84 -4.69 -2.96
N LEU A 67 10.59 -5.73 -2.15
CA LEU A 67 10.83 -7.12 -2.54
C LEU A 67 9.99 -7.50 -3.77
N PHE A 68 8.70 -7.16 -3.79
CA PHE A 68 7.82 -7.40 -4.92
C PHE A 68 8.29 -6.69 -6.19
N SER A 69 8.79 -5.45 -6.09
CA SER A 69 9.34 -4.70 -7.22
C SER A 69 10.61 -5.36 -7.77
N VAL A 70 11.47 -5.89 -6.90
CA VAL A 70 12.66 -6.65 -7.31
C VAL A 70 12.27 -7.94 -8.00
N ASP A 71 11.31 -8.69 -7.45
CA ASP A 71 10.80 -9.93 -8.03
C ASP A 71 10.20 -9.68 -9.43
N LEU A 72 9.45 -8.58 -9.61
CA LEU A 72 8.90 -8.18 -10.91
C LEU A 72 9.98 -7.87 -11.95
N ILE A 73 11.02 -7.13 -11.57
CA ILE A 73 12.13 -6.78 -12.48
C ILE A 73 12.88 -8.05 -12.89
N ILE A 74 13.18 -8.94 -11.94
CA ILE A 74 13.89 -10.21 -12.20
C ILE A 74 13.05 -11.13 -13.10
N GLY A 75 11.73 -11.16 -12.91
CA GLY A 75 10.81 -11.96 -13.72
C GLY A 75 10.57 -11.40 -15.14
N SER A 76 10.95 -10.15 -15.41
CA SER A 76 10.73 -9.52 -16.71
C SER A 76 11.71 -10.03 -17.78
N PRO A 77 11.28 -10.14 -19.05
CA PRO A 77 12.11 -10.62 -20.17
C PRO A 77 13.46 -9.89 -20.32
N ASP A 78 13.48 -8.59 -20.03
CA ASP A 78 14.69 -7.75 -20.12
C ASP A 78 15.56 -7.79 -18.85
N GLY A 79 15.03 -8.26 -17.71
CA GLY A 79 15.81 -8.52 -16.50
C GLY A 79 16.75 -9.72 -16.66
N LEU A 80 16.40 -10.65 -17.55
CA LEU A 80 17.13 -11.90 -17.80
C LEU A 80 18.14 -11.81 -18.96
N THR A 81 18.09 -10.78 -19.81
CA THR A 81 18.99 -10.65 -20.98
C THR A 81 20.42 -10.23 -20.63
N ASN A 82 20.68 -9.71 -19.43
CA ASN A 82 22.04 -9.33 -18.97
C ASN A 82 22.59 -10.27 -17.88
N ARG A 83 22.48 -11.59 -18.08
CA ARG A 83 23.11 -12.60 -17.21
C ARG A 83 24.65 -12.61 -17.24
N HIS A 84 25.30 -11.75 -18.04
CA HIS A 84 26.76 -11.69 -18.15
C HIS A 84 27.45 -10.61 -17.29
N GLY A 85 26.71 -9.69 -16.64
CA GLY A 85 27.31 -8.56 -15.91
C GLY A 85 27.13 -8.54 -14.38
N VAL A 86 26.20 -9.34 -13.83
CA VAL A 86 25.79 -9.26 -12.41
C VAL A 86 26.04 -10.59 -11.66
N SER A 87 27.10 -11.32 -12.05
CA SER A 87 27.32 -12.70 -11.63
C SER A 87 28.05 -12.88 -10.28
N GLU A 88 28.55 -11.84 -9.63
CA GLU A 88 29.40 -12.04 -8.43
C GLU A 88 28.78 -11.63 -7.09
N ILE A 89 27.78 -10.73 -7.06
CA ILE A 89 27.20 -10.26 -5.78
C ILE A 89 25.79 -10.83 -5.53
N LEU A 90 25.00 -11.10 -6.57
CA LEU A 90 23.64 -11.68 -6.42
C LEU A 90 23.59 -13.22 -6.48
N ASP A 91 24.73 -13.87 -6.75
CA ASP A 91 24.82 -15.32 -6.90
C ASP A 91 24.69 -16.09 -5.56
N GLY A 92 24.69 -15.37 -4.43
CA GLY A 92 24.38 -15.92 -3.10
C GLY A 92 22.90 -15.89 -2.74
N ALA A 93 22.14 -14.92 -3.26
CA ALA A 93 20.72 -14.74 -2.93
C ALA A 93 19.79 -15.53 -3.89
N CYS A 94 20.17 -15.64 -5.17
CA CYS A 94 19.40 -16.39 -6.17
C CYS A 94 19.77 -17.88 -6.29
N ARG A 95 20.86 -18.33 -5.64
CA ARG A 95 21.26 -19.75 -5.64
C ARG A 95 20.36 -20.65 -4.79
N SER A 96 19.37 -20.09 -4.10
CA SER A 96 18.29 -20.88 -3.49
C SER A 96 17.18 -21.30 -4.47
N SER A 97 17.24 -20.88 -5.74
CA SER A 97 16.31 -21.32 -6.80
C SER A 97 17.00 -21.92 -8.03
N ILE A 98 18.30 -22.24 -7.96
CA ILE A 98 18.99 -22.99 -9.01
C ILE A 98 19.10 -24.45 -8.59
N THR A 99 17.97 -25.14 -8.64
CA THR A 99 17.94 -26.53 -9.08
C THR A 99 17.26 -26.55 -10.44
N ASN A 100 17.97 -27.06 -11.44
CA ASN A 100 17.43 -27.39 -12.76
C ASN A 100 16.06 -28.08 -12.61
N ASP A 101 14.97 -27.42 -13.00
CA ASP A 101 13.74 -28.02 -13.51
C ASP A 101 12.69 -26.92 -13.72
N HIS A 102 11.70 -27.19 -14.56
CA HIS A 102 10.54 -26.36 -14.97
C HIS A 102 9.73 -25.61 -13.88
N ASN A 103 10.17 -25.54 -12.62
CA ASN A 103 9.39 -25.03 -11.49
C ASN A 103 9.66 -23.57 -11.11
N SER A 104 10.68 -22.89 -11.66
CA SER A 104 11.04 -21.53 -11.24
C SER A 104 9.96 -20.49 -11.60
N CYS A 105 9.44 -20.52 -12.84
CA CYS A 105 8.33 -19.67 -13.29
C CYS A 105 7.04 -19.90 -12.47
N THR A 106 6.77 -21.15 -12.11
CA THR A 106 5.63 -21.50 -11.24
C THR A 106 5.81 -20.96 -9.81
N VAL A 107 7.02 -21.01 -9.26
CA VAL A 107 7.30 -20.47 -7.92
C VAL A 107 7.20 -18.94 -7.89
N VAL A 108 7.74 -18.24 -8.89
CA VAL A 108 7.70 -16.77 -8.97
C VAL A 108 6.25 -16.27 -9.13
N SER A 109 5.48 -16.85 -10.05
CA SER A 109 4.07 -16.48 -10.24
C SER A 109 3.22 -16.77 -8.98
N GLN A 110 3.49 -17.88 -8.27
CA GLN A 110 2.86 -18.15 -6.99
C GLN A 110 3.25 -17.14 -5.91
N ALA A 111 4.53 -16.80 -5.80
CA ALA A 111 5.00 -15.80 -4.83
C ALA A 111 4.30 -14.45 -5.05
N GLN A 112 4.11 -14.04 -6.31
CA GLN A 112 3.40 -12.81 -6.68
C GLN A 112 1.91 -12.84 -6.31
N MET A 113 1.21 -13.96 -6.54
CA MET A 113 -0.20 -14.08 -6.17
C MET A 113 -0.41 -14.03 -4.66
N TRP A 114 0.40 -14.78 -3.90
CA TRP A 114 0.28 -14.84 -2.44
C TRP A 114 0.74 -13.55 -1.76
N SER A 115 1.75 -12.87 -2.30
CA SER A 115 2.15 -11.55 -1.78
C SER A 115 1.00 -10.55 -1.89
N GLY A 116 0.27 -10.52 -3.00
CA GLY A 116 -0.93 -9.69 -3.17
C GLY A 116 -2.01 -9.96 -2.10
N VAL A 117 -2.25 -11.23 -1.74
CA VAL A 117 -3.18 -11.59 -0.65
C VAL A 117 -2.69 -11.04 0.70
N VAL A 118 -1.41 -11.23 1.01
CA VAL A 118 -0.81 -10.76 2.27
C VAL A 118 -0.85 -9.25 2.38
N ILE A 119 -0.49 -8.52 1.31
CA ILE A 119 -0.48 -7.06 1.30
C ILE A 119 -1.89 -6.50 1.48
N ASN A 120 -2.88 -7.02 0.76
CA ASN A 120 -4.27 -6.60 0.93
C ASN A 120 -4.76 -6.86 2.36
N ALA A 121 -4.44 -8.01 2.95
CA ALA A 121 -4.79 -8.28 4.35
C ALA A 121 -4.15 -7.26 5.31
N LEU A 122 -2.88 -6.88 5.09
CA LEU A 122 -2.21 -5.84 5.87
C LEU A 122 -2.90 -4.48 5.73
N LEU A 123 -3.26 -4.08 4.50
CA LEU A 123 -4.00 -2.84 4.22
C LEU A 123 -5.37 -2.84 4.92
N TRP A 124 -6.06 -3.97 4.94
CA TRP A 124 -7.33 -4.09 5.64
C TRP A 124 -7.16 -3.95 7.14
N VAL A 125 -6.11 -4.53 7.74
CA VAL A 125 -5.78 -4.32 9.16
C VAL A 125 -5.52 -2.83 9.45
N ILE A 126 -4.80 -2.12 8.58
CA ILE A 126 -4.57 -0.67 8.68
C ILE A 126 -5.91 0.09 8.63
N MET A 127 -6.81 -0.30 7.72
CA MET A 127 -8.13 0.34 7.59
C MET A 127 -9.02 0.05 8.81
N VAL A 128 -9.05 -1.19 9.31
CA VAL A 128 -9.82 -1.59 10.51
C VAL A 128 -9.37 -0.82 11.73
N THR A 129 -8.07 -0.73 11.96
CA THR A 129 -7.50 -0.01 13.11
C THR A 129 -7.81 1.49 13.04
N ARG A 130 -7.78 2.10 11.85
CA ARG A 130 -8.18 3.50 11.65
C ARG A 130 -9.68 3.73 11.85
N LEU A 131 -10.53 2.87 11.27
CA LEU A 131 -11.99 2.92 11.49
C LEU A 131 -12.34 2.72 12.97
N HIS A 132 -11.64 1.84 13.68
CA HIS A 132 -11.81 1.64 15.11
C HIS A 132 -11.48 2.90 15.93
N ALA A 133 -10.41 3.61 15.55
CA ALA A 133 -10.07 4.90 16.16
C ALA A 133 -11.15 5.95 15.90
N MET A 134 -11.69 6.04 14.66
CA MET A 134 -12.77 6.97 14.32
C MET A 134 -14.08 6.68 15.07
N TYR A 135 -14.39 5.40 15.32
CA TYR A 135 -15.58 4.98 16.08
C TYR A 135 -15.35 4.97 17.60
N GLN A 136 -14.53 5.92 18.11
CA GLN A 136 -14.24 6.11 19.54
C GLN A 136 -13.84 4.81 20.25
N ARG A 137 -13.08 3.95 19.56
CA ARG A 137 -12.58 2.68 20.11
C ARG A 137 -13.68 1.67 20.50
N SER A 138 -14.87 1.75 19.89
CA SER A 138 -15.98 0.83 20.16
C SER A 138 -15.61 -0.63 19.86
N ARG A 139 -15.69 -1.50 20.89
CA ARG A 139 -15.37 -2.93 20.77
C ARG A 139 -16.33 -3.67 19.84
N ARG A 140 -17.61 -3.28 19.81
CA ARG A 140 -18.62 -3.90 18.94
C ARG A 140 -18.30 -3.67 17.47
N MET A 141 -17.91 -2.45 17.12
CA MET A 141 -17.51 -2.08 15.77
C MET A 141 -16.22 -2.80 15.35
N LEU A 142 -15.25 -2.91 16.26
CA LEU A 142 -14.01 -3.65 16.01
C LEU A 142 -14.29 -5.12 15.70
N ILE A 143 -15.12 -5.79 16.52
CA ILE A 143 -15.48 -7.20 16.28
C ILE A 143 -16.17 -7.34 14.92
N PHE A 144 -17.13 -6.47 14.60
CA PHE A 144 -17.79 -6.46 13.30
C PHE A 144 -16.79 -6.36 12.14
N LEU A 145 -15.89 -5.37 12.20
CA LEU A 145 -14.86 -5.14 11.17
C LEU A 145 -13.86 -6.28 11.03
N ILE A 146 -13.43 -6.88 12.15
CA ILE A 146 -12.52 -8.04 12.13
C ILE A 146 -13.20 -9.25 11.51
N VAL A 147 -14.45 -9.53 11.88
CA VAL A 147 -15.18 -10.70 11.36
C VAL A 147 -15.36 -10.59 9.84
N ILE A 148 -15.80 -9.43 9.33
CA ILE A 148 -16.03 -9.26 7.91
C ILE A 148 -14.73 -9.19 7.09
N SER A 149 -13.68 -8.51 7.57
CA SER A 149 -12.37 -8.51 6.91
C SER A 149 -11.75 -9.91 6.88
N LEU A 150 -11.83 -10.67 7.98
CA LEU A 150 -11.31 -12.03 8.04
C LEU A 150 -12.06 -12.96 7.09
N ALA A 151 -13.40 -12.89 7.08
CA ALA A 151 -14.23 -13.69 6.18
C ALA A 151 -13.89 -13.42 4.69
N LEU A 152 -13.76 -12.14 4.31
CA LEU A 152 -13.39 -11.77 2.95
C LEU A 152 -11.95 -12.19 2.61
N THR A 153 -11.02 -12.12 3.58
CA THR A 153 -9.61 -12.53 3.36
C THR A 153 -9.54 -14.03 3.11
N ILE A 154 -10.27 -14.83 3.90
CA ILE A 154 -10.35 -16.28 3.73
C ILE A 154 -10.98 -16.62 2.37
N ALA A 155 -12.03 -15.91 1.96
CA ALA A 155 -12.66 -16.12 0.66
C ALA A 155 -11.69 -15.81 -0.50
N ILE A 156 -10.96 -14.69 -0.44
CA ILE A 156 -9.94 -14.35 -1.44
C ILE A 156 -8.82 -15.39 -1.46
N ALA A 157 -8.28 -15.78 -0.31
CA ALA A 157 -7.24 -16.79 -0.21
C ALA A 157 -7.68 -18.15 -0.77
N ALA A 158 -8.94 -18.54 -0.56
CA ALA A 158 -9.51 -19.76 -1.12
C ALA A 158 -9.61 -19.68 -2.64
N VAL A 159 -10.07 -18.56 -3.21
CA VAL A 159 -10.13 -18.36 -4.66
C VAL A 159 -8.72 -18.42 -5.28
N VAL A 160 -7.74 -17.75 -4.67
CA VAL A 160 -6.33 -17.79 -5.12
C VAL A 160 -5.75 -19.20 -5.03
N ALA A 161 -6.08 -19.96 -3.97
CA ALA A 161 -5.66 -21.36 -3.85
C ALA A 161 -6.29 -22.25 -4.94
N ILE A 162 -7.54 -21.98 -5.35
CA ILE A 162 -8.18 -22.68 -6.47
C ILE A 162 -7.49 -22.30 -7.79
N GLN A 163 -7.19 -21.03 -8.02
CA GLN A 163 -6.43 -20.59 -9.20
C GLN A 163 -5.09 -21.31 -9.28
N ARG A 164 -4.33 -21.34 -8.18
CA ARG A 164 -3.07 -22.08 -8.07
C ARG A 164 -3.18 -23.55 -8.48
N SER A 165 -4.30 -24.22 -8.18
CA SER A 165 -4.49 -25.63 -8.55
C SER A 165 -4.76 -25.85 -10.04
N ARG A 166 -5.15 -24.80 -10.77
CA ARG A 166 -5.46 -24.81 -12.20
C ARG A 166 -4.34 -24.24 -13.06
N ASP A 167 -3.58 -23.31 -12.50
CA ASP A 167 -2.52 -22.59 -13.21
C ASP A 167 -1.24 -23.43 -13.28
N SER A 168 -0.62 -23.45 -14.45
CA SER A 168 0.72 -24.00 -14.65
C SER A 168 1.60 -22.93 -15.29
N GLY A 169 2.70 -22.59 -14.63
CA GLY A 169 3.70 -21.66 -15.17
C GLY A 169 4.65 -22.42 -16.09
N GLU A 170 4.59 -22.14 -17.39
CA GLU A 170 5.50 -22.72 -18.38
C GLU A 170 6.53 -21.69 -18.85
N GLU A 171 7.77 -22.16 -19.03
CA GLU A 171 8.86 -21.37 -19.58
C GLU A 171 8.82 -21.43 -21.11
N VAL A 172 8.67 -20.27 -21.75
CA VAL A 172 8.64 -20.11 -23.20
C VAL A 172 9.86 -19.33 -23.63
N ILE A 173 10.64 -19.88 -24.57
CA ILE A 173 11.81 -19.24 -25.16
C ILE A 173 11.42 -18.75 -26.56
N MET A 174 11.31 -17.44 -26.73
CA MET A 174 10.97 -16.79 -28.01
C MET A 174 12.17 -16.03 -28.55
N SER A 175 12.79 -16.54 -29.62
CA SER A 175 13.97 -15.90 -30.25
C SER A 175 15.09 -15.53 -29.27
N GLY A 176 15.38 -16.41 -28.29
CA GLY A 176 16.40 -16.20 -27.26
C GLY A 176 15.94 -15.40 -26.03
N THR A 177 14.72 -14.88 -26.03
CA THR A 177 14.10 -14.23 -24.87
C THR A 177 13.35 -15.25 -24.02
N TYR A 178 13.62 -15.27 -22.71
CA TYR A 178 12.93 -16.13 -21.75
C TYR A 178 11.68 -15.42 -21.23
N LEU A 179 10.52 -16.05 -21.39
CA LEU A 179 9.23 -15.58 -20.89
C LEU A 179 8.62 -16.63 -19.95
N CYS A 180 8.04 -16.17 -18.85
CA CYS A 180 7.20 -16.99 -17.97
C CYS A 180 5.74 -16.79 -18.36
N ALA A 181 5.11 -17.82 -18.94
CA ALA A 181 3.70 -17.78 -19.33
C ALA A 181 2.85 -18.60 -18.35
N VAL A 182 1.77 -18.00 -17.85
CA VAL A 182 0.79 -18.69 -16.99
C VAL A 182 -0.30 -19.27 -17.88
N LEU A 183 -0.33 -20.60 -18.01
CA LEU A 183 -1.41 -21.31 -18.69
C LEU A 183 -2.54 -21.64 -17.70
N GLY A 184 -3.79 -21.52 -18.14
CA GLY A 184 -4.97 -21.86 -17.33
C GLY A 184 -5.60 -20.71 -16.56
N TYR A 185 -5.13 -19.47 -16.75
CA TYR A 185 -5.61 -18.30 -16.04
C TYR A 185 -7.12 -18.08 -16.20
N ASP A 186 -7.85 -18.23 -15.10
CA ASP A 186 -9.30 -18.06 -15.06
C ASP A 186 -9.66 -16.60 -14.72
N LEU A 187 -10.03 -15.86 -15.76
CA LEU A 187 -10.41 -14.44 -15.67
C LEU A 187 -11.61 -14.23 -14.72
N PHE A 188 -12.50 -15.21 -14.59
CA PHE A 188 -13.65 -15.11 -13.69
C PHE A 188 -13.22 -15.19 -12.23
N LEU A 189 -12.34 -16.15 -11.88
CA LEU A 189 -11.79 -16.24 -10.53
C LEU A 189 -10.99 -14.99 -10.15
N ALA A 190 -10.21 -14.44 -11.09
CA ALA A 190 -9.48 -13.20 -10.88
C ALA A 190 -10.45 -12.03 -10.61
N SER A 191 -11.49 -11.89 -11.45
CA SER A 191 -12.51 -10.86 -11.28
C SER A 191 -13.24 -10.99 -9.93
N LEU A 192 -13.51 -12.22 -9.48
CA LEU A 192 -14.16 -12.48 -8.20
C LEU A 192 -13.33 -11.93 -7.02
N THR A 193 -12.00 -12.08 -7.04
CA THR A 193 -11.13 -11.53 -5.97
C THR A 193 -11.20 -10.00 -5.89
N TRP A 194 -11.18 -9.31 -7.04
CA TRP A 194 -11.33 -7.86 -7.12
C TRP A 194 -12.72 -7.39 -6.71
N MET A 195 -13.77 -8.14 -7.04
CA MET A 195 -15.14 -7.84 -6.59
C MET A 195 -15.27 -7.96 -5.06
N LEU A 196 -14.63 -8.95 -4.44
CA LEU A 196 -14.63 -9.07 -2.97
C LEU A 196 -13.83 -7.93 -2.32
N GLY A 197 -12.69 -7.55 -2.90
CA GLY A 197 -11.89 -6.41 -2.43
C GLY A 197 -12.62 -5.08 -2.55
N THR A 198 -13.28 -4.83 -3.69
CA THR A 198 -14.08 -3.63 -3.89
C THR A 198 -15.26 -3.55 -2.93
N ALA A 199 -15.92 -4.67 -2.63
CA ALA A 199 -17.01 -4.72 -1.65
C ALA A 199 -16.53 -4.29 -0.25
N TRP A 200 -15.35 -4.74 0.18
CA TRP A 200 -14.72 -4.28 1.42
C TRP A 200 -14.46 -2.78 1.42
N GLU A 201 -13.88 -2.26 0.35
CA GLU A 201 -13.51 -0.84 0.27
C GLU A 201 -14.71 0.09 0.21
N VAL A 202 -15.79 -0.32 -0.48
CA VAL A 202 -17.07 0.40 -0.45
C VAL A 202 -17.65 0.43 0.96
N LEU A 203 -17.60 -0.69 1.69
CA LEU A 203 -18.04 -0.72 3.09
C LEU A 203 -17.20 0.22 3.96
N ALA A 204 -15.87 0.16 3.84
CA ALA A 204 -14.95 1.01 4.60
C ALA A 204 -15.17 2.50 4.29
N LEU A 205 -15.35 2.85 3.01
CA LEU A 205 -15.66 4.21 2.56
C LEU A 205 -17.00 4.70 3.12
N CYS A 206 -18.05 3.87 3.05
CA CYS A 206 -19.36 4.22 3.60
C CYS A 206 -19.29 4.50 5.11
N LEU A 207 -18.56 3.68 5.86
CA LEU A 207 -18.38 3.86 7.30
C LEU A 207 -17.55 5.12 7.63
N ALA A 208 -16.48 5.37 6.88
CA ALA A 208 -15.66 6.57 7.01
C ALA A 208 -16.46 7.85 6.68
N ALA A 209 -17.26 7.82 5.61
CA ALA A 209 -18.13 8.92 5.23
C ALA A 209 -19.23 9.16 6.27
N TRP A 210 -19.82 8.09 6.81
CA TRP A 210 -20.86 8.19 7.84
C TRP A 210 -20.35 8.91 9.09
N ILE A 211 -19.19 8.50 9.61
CA ILE A 211 -18.62 9.14 10.82
C ILE A 211 -18.20 10.59 10.54
N ALA A 212 -17.65 10.87 9.36
CA ALA A 212 -17.32 12.23 8.95
C ALA A 212 -18.58 13.12 8.94
N VAL A 213 -19.65 12.69 8.26
CA VAL A 213 -20.92 13.43 8.18
C VAL A 213 -21.54 13.60 9.57
N LYS A 214 -21.55 12.55 10.40
CA LYS A 214 -22.06 12.63 11.77
C LYS A 214 -21.30 13.69 12.57
N HIS A 215 -19.97 13.68 12.50
CA HIS A 215 -19.15 14.60 13.28
C HIS A 215 -19.26 16.04 12.79
N PHE A 216 -19.30 16.27 11.47
CA PHE A 216 -19.55 17.62 10.93
C PHE A 216 -20.93 18.16 11.33
N ARG A 217 -21.96 17.29 11.43
CA ARG A 217 -23.28 17.69 11.94
C ARG A 217 -23.25 18.04 13.42
N GLU A 218 -22.51 17.29 14.24
CA GLU A 218 -22.34 17.56 15.67
C GLU A 218 -21.53 18.83 15.94
N LEU A 219 -20.44 19.07 15.20
CA LEU A 219 -19.65 20.31 15.24
C LEU A 219 -20.48 21.53 14.84
N ARG A 220 -21.39 21.38 13.87
CA ARG A 220 -22.33 22.44 13.49
C ARG A 220 -23.33 22.77 14.62
N GLN A 221 -23.59 21.82 15.52
CA GLN A 221 -24.53 21.97 16.64
C GLN A 221 -23.85 22.39 17.95
N SER A 222 -22.55 22.15 18.14
CA SER A 222 -21.80 22.58 19.32
C SER A 222 -20.37 22.98 18.94
N PRO A 223 -19.95 24.24 19.19
CA PRO A 223 -18.62 24.75 18.82
C PRO A 223 -17.49 24.26 19.76
N ALA A 224 -17.64 23.07 20.33
CA ALA A 224 -16.71 22.55 21.33
C ALA A 224 -15.48 21.89 20.67
N GLY A 225 -14.38 22.66 20.59
CA GLY A 225 -13.01 22.15 20.53
C GLY A 225 -12.35 22.14 19.15
N PRO A 226 -11.52 23.14 18.81
CA PRO A 226 -10.77 23.21 17.54
C PRO A 226 -9.89 21.97 17.28
N ALA A 227 -9.28 21.43 18.33
CA ALA A 227 -8.26 20.38 18.21
C ALA A 227 -8.80 19.02 17.70
N ILE A 228 -10.03 18.63 18.04
CA ILE A 228 -10.60 17.33 17.61
C ILE A 228 -11.00 17.37 16.12
N GLY A 229 -11.47 18.53 15.65
CA GLY A 229 -11.81 18.76 14.25
C GLY A 229 -10.60 18.64 13.34
N ASP A 230 -9.43 19.14 13.78
CA ASP A 230 -8.20 19.11 12.99
C ASP A 230 -7.67 17.67 12.79
N ILE A 231 -7.69 16.81 13.83
CA ILE A 231 -7.26 15.40 13.72
C ILE A 231 -8.13 14.65 12.70
N LEU A 232 -9.46 14.81 12.82
CA LEU A 232 -10.42 14.13 11.94
C LEU A 232 -10.32 14.64 10.51
N THR A 233 -10.05 15.94 10.31
CA THR A 233 -9.88 16.52 8.98
C THR A 233 -8.65 15.97 8.26
N VAL A 234 -7.52 15.83 8.96
CA VAL A 234 -6.32 15.19 8.41
C VAL A 234 -6.56 13.71 8.11
N LEU A 235 -7.26 13.01 9.01
CA LEU A 235 -7.60 11.61 8.83
C LEU A 235 -8.49 11.40 7.60
N ILE A 236 -9.54 12.22 7.42
CA ILE A 236 -10.43 12.19 6.25
C ILE A 236 -9.65 12.48 4.97
N LYS A 237 -8.80 13.50 4.95
CA LYS A 237 -7.97 13.83 3.78
C LYS A 237 -7.09 12.65 3.36
N SER A 238 -6.47 11.96 4.31
CA SER A 238 -5.65 10.78 4.02
C SER A 238 -6.48 9.60 3.49
N HIS A 239 -7.70 9.41 4.01
CA HIS A 239 -8.62 8.38 3.53
C HIS A 239 -9.10 8.67 2.10
N MET A 240 -9.35 9.94 1.76
CA MET A 240 -9.77 10.32 0.41
C MET A 240 -8.75 9.91 -0.65
N PHE A 241 -7.45 10.20 -0.45
CA PHE A 241 -6.42 9.82 -1.41
C PHE A 241 -6.33 8.31 -1.61
N TYR A 242 -6.46 7.53 -0.52
CA TYR A 242 -6.49 6.08 -0.59
C TYR A 242 -7.68 5.55 -1.37
N PHE A 243 -8.90 6.02 -1.06
CA PHE A 243 -10.11 5.57 -1.73
C PHE A 243 -10.14 5.98 -3.21
N VAL A 244 -9.60 7.15 -3.54
CA VAL A 244 -9.47 7.60 -4.94
C VAL A 244 -8.51 6.70 -5.71
N GLY A 245 -7.35 6.36 -5.14
CA GLY A 245 -6.42 5.43 -5.79
C GLY A 245 -7.00 4.02 -5.93
N PHE A 246 -7.71 3.54 -4.91
CA PHE A 246 -8.35 2.23 -4.97
C PHE A 246 -9.44 2.19 -6.03
N ALA A 247 -10.26 3.24 -6.10
CA ALA A 247 -11.29 3.38 -7.13
C ALA A 247 -10.67 3.40 -8.53
N ALA A 248 -9.56 4.13 -8.72
CA ALA A 248 -8.84 4.14 -10.00
C ALA A 248 -8.34 2.73 -10.38
N ALA A 249 -7.64 2.04 -9.47
CA ALA A 249 -7.17 0.67 -9.70
C ALA A 249 -8.32 -0.31 -9.99
N SER A 250 -9.44 -0.17 -9.27
CA SER A 250 -10.64 -0.99 -9.48
C SER A 250 -11.30 -0.71 -10.82
N CYS A 251 -11.38 0.56 -11.24
CA CYS A 251 -11.89 0.94 -12.55
C CYS A 251 -11.03 0.39 -13.69
N PHE A 252 -9.69 0.43 -13.55
CA PHE A 252 -8.80 -0.19 -14.53
C PHE A 252 -8.99 -1.72 -14.57
N ASN A 253 -9.08 -2.40 -13.43
CA ASN A 253 -9.31 -3.85 -13.41
C ASN A 253 -10.65 -4.22 -14.04
N LEU A 254 -11.75 -3.57 -13.64
CA LEU A 254 -13.07 -3.83 -14.20
C LEU A 254 -13.12 -3.48 -15.69
N GLY A 255 -12.52 -2.37 -16.09
CA GLY A 255 -12.41 -1.99 -17.50
C GLY A 255 -11.64 -3.01 -18.33
N TYR A 256 -10.54 -3.55 -17.80
CA TYR A 256 -9.75 -4.61 -18.43
C TYR A 256 -10.60 -5.88 -18.59
N THR A 257 -11.30 -6.31 -17.54
CA THR A 257 -12.10 -7.56 -17.57
C THR A 257 -13.36 -7.48 -18.44
N LEU A 258 -14.04 -6.33 -18.47
CA LEU A 258 -15.33 -6.17 -19.16
C LEU A 258 -15.20 -5.82 -20.64
N SER A 259 -14.05 -5.30 -21.08
CA SER A 259 -13.86 -4.82 -22.44
C SER A 259 -12.82 -5.66 -23.20
N PRO A 260 -13.22 -6.46 -24.20
CA PRO A 260 -12.29 -7.26 -24.99
C PRO A 260 -11.32 -6.40 -25.81
N THR A 261 -11.67 -5.15 -26.12
CA THR A 261 -10.77 -4.21 -26.81
C THR A 261 -9.67 -3.68 -25.89
N LEU A 262 -9.97 -3.50 -24.60
CA LEU A 262 -8.99 -3.05 -23.61
C LEU A 262 -8.07 -4.19 -23.18
N MET A 263 -8.56 -5.43 -23.15
CA MET A 263 -7.73 -6.61 -22.88
C MET A 263 -6.54 -6.74 -23.83
N ASN A 264 -6.72 -6.39 -25.10
CA ASN A 264 -5.67 -6.49 -26.12
C ASN A 264 -4.75 -5.25 -26.15
N SER A 265 -4.99 -4.26 -25.30
CA SER A 265 -4.21 -3.02 -25.26
C SER A 265 -3.08 -3.12 -24.24
N THR A 266 -1.85 -3.20 -24.74
CA THR A 266 -0.62 -3.20 -23.94
C THR A 266 -0.50 -1.95 -23.06
N PHE A 267 -0.95 -0.81 -23.60
CA PHE A 267 -0.99 0.45 -22.89
C PHE A 267 -1.94 0.39 -21.68
N PHE A 268 -3.11 -0.23 -21.85
CA PHE A 268 -4.08 -0.35 -20.76
C PHE A 268 -3.62 -1.32 -19.69
N ALA A 269 -3.00 -2.45 -20.08
CA ALA A 269 -2.35 -3.37 -19.15
C ALA A 269 -1.22 -2.68 -18.35
N GLY A 270 -0.39 -1.88 -19.02
CA GLY A 270 0.66 -1.10 -18.36
C GLY A 270 0.14 -0.07 -17.36
N LEU A 271 -0.96 0.63 -17.69
CA LEU A 271 -1.63 1.54 -16.75
C LEU A 271 -2.23 0.80 -15.54
N LEU A 272 -2.82 -0.35 -15.79
CA LEU A 272 -3.35 -1.22 -14.74
C LEU A 272 -2.25 -1.67 -13.77
N GLU A 273 -1.08 -2.03 -14.28
CA GLU A 273 0.10 -2.39 -13.47
C GLU A 273 0.52 -1.23 -12.56
N ILE A 274 0.72 -0.03 -13.12
CA ILE A 274 1.08 1.16 -12.36
C ILE A 274 0.03 1.48 -11.28
N ALA A 275 -1.25 1.45 -11.64
CA ALA A 275 -2.33 1.74 -10.70
C ALA A 275 -2.38 0.72 -9.54
N SER A 276 -2.11 -0.56 -9.84
CA SER A 276 -2.11 -1.63 -8.86
C SER A 276 -0.94 -1.50 -7.87
N LEU A 277 0.29 -1.26 -8.34
CA LEU A 277 1.44 -1.02 -7.45
C LEU A 277 1.28 0.25 -6.62
N MET A 278 0.77 1.33 -7.22
CA MET A 278 0.48 2.57 -6.48
C MET A 278 -0.50 2.29 -5.34
N GLN A 279 -1.57 1.55 -5.62
CA GLN A 279 -2.58 1.23 -4.62
C GLN A 279 -2.03 0.35 -3.50
N MET A 280 -1.28 -0.70 -3.84
CA MET A 280 -0.79 -1.68 -2.88
C MET A 280 0.35 -1.15 -2.00
N PHE A 281 1.30 -0.42 -2.60
CA PHE A 281 2.59 -0.13 -1.96
C PHE A 281 2.81 1.32 -1.57
N ILE A 282 2.11 2.27 -2.20
CA ILE A 282 2.33 3.69 -1.94
C ILE A 282 1.25 4.24 -1.01
N LEU A 283 -0.01 3.94 -1.31
CA LEU A 283 -1.11 4.54 -0.55
C LEU A 283 -1.17 4.04 0.89
N GLY A 284 -1.05 2.72 1.12
CA GLY A 284 -1.03 2.12 2.46
C GLY A 284 -0.03 2.76 3.44
N PRO A 285 1.26 2.82 3.11
CA PRO A 285 2.27 3.48 3.94
C PRO A 285 2.01 4.98 4.15
N ARG A 286 1.53 5.69 3.12
CA ARG A 286 1.19 7.12 3.21
C ARG A 286 0.01 7.39 4.16
N LEU A 287 -0.94 6.46 4.32
CA LEU A 287 -1.92 6.55 5.41
C LEU A 287 -1.15 6.63 6.74
N ILE A 288 -0.33 5.66 7.08
CA ILE A 288 0.30 5.61 8.41
C ILE A 288 1.14 6.86 8.69
N LEU A 289 1.92 7.33 7.70
CA LEU A 289 2.74 8.53 7.85
C LEU A 289 1.92 9.79 8.14
N SER A 290 0.81 10.00 7.42
CA SER A 290 -0.04 11.20 7.61
C SER A 290 -0.54 11.40 9.04
N ILE A 291 -0.79 10.31 9.78
CA ILE A 291 -1.18 10.40 11.21
C ILE A 291 0.02 10.72 12.09
N ARG A 292 1.18 10.11 11.83
CA ARG A 292 2.38 10.34 12.65
C ARG A 292 2.88 11.75 12.50
N GLU A 293 2.90 12.26 11.28
CA GLU A 293 3.25 13.65 10.98
C GLU A 293 2.33 14.61 11.72
N PHE A 294 1.02 14.36 11.68
CA PHE A 294 0.06 15.15 12.45
C PHE A 294 0.33 15.12 13.95
N ASN A 295 0.55 13.94 14.53
CA ASN A 295 0.84 13.81 15.95
C ASN A 295 2.16 14.49 16.34
N ALA A 296 3.20 14.42 15.49
CA ALA A 296 4.47 15.09 15.72
C ALA A 296 4.29 16.61 15.72
N ASN A 297 3.56 17.17 14.74
CA ASN A 297 3.25 18.60 14.67
C ASN A 297 2.44 19.09 15.88
N VAL A 298 1.50 18.28 16.39
CA VAL A 298 0.73 18.61 17.60
C VAL A 298 1.63 18.67 18.83
N VAL A 299 2.58 17.73 18.98
CA VAL A 299 3.54 17.73 20.09
C VAL A 299 4.45 18.95 20.01
N GLU A 300 5.03 19.25 18.84
CA GLU A 300 5.91 20.39 18.65
C GLU A 300 5.21 21.73 18.95
N ASN A 301 3.97 21.91 18.48
CA ASN A 301 3.18 23.09 18.79
C ASN A 301 2.87 23.23 20.29
N SER A 302 2.64 22.11 20.98
CA SER A 302 2.43 22.10 22.43
C SER A 302 3.70 22.50 23.19
N ASP A 303 4.86 21.98 22.78
CA ASP A 303 6.16 22.30 23.40
C ASP A 303 6.54 23.76 23.14
N ALA A 304 6.30 24.27 21.93
CA ALA A 304 6.49 25.69 21.60
C ALA A 304 5.58 26.61 22.43
N ALA A 305 4.31 26.24 22.62
CA ALA A 305 3.37 26.99 23.47
C ALA A 305 3.77 26.94 24.96
N THR A 306 4.31 25.82 25.42
CA THR A 306 4.79 25.65 26.80
C THR A 306 6.09 26.42 27.03
N GLY A 307 6.98 26.48 26.03
CA GLY A 307 8.18 27.33 26.05
C GLY A 307 7.87 28.82 26.08
N MET A 308 6.77 29.25 25.47
CA MET A 308 6.36 30.65 25.39
C MET A 308 5.58 31.14 26.64
N THR A 309 5.09 30.24 27.50
CA THR A 309 4.30 30.59 28.71
C THR A 309 5.14 30.81 29.97
N SER A 310 6.47 30.68 29.90
CA SER A 310 7.39 31.03 30.99
C SER A 310 7.85 32.49 30.94
N ILE A 311 6.92 33.44 31.06
CA ILE A 311 7.26 34.81 31.51
C ILE A 311 6.54 35.03 32.83
N ALA A 312 7.19 34.63 33.92
CA ALA A 312 6.72 34.92 35.27
C ALA A 312 6.91 36.42 35.55
N PHE A 313 5.83 37.20 35.51
CA PHE A 313 5.85 38.55 36.05
C PHE A 313 5.96 38.47 37.57
N GLN A 314 7.14 38.81 38.09
CA GLN A 314 7.36 38.97 39.51
C GLN A 314 6.58 40.21 39.97
N ALA A 315 5.45 39.98 40.65
CA ALA A 315 4.62 41.04 41.21
C ALA A 315 5.47 41.94 42.11
N GLY A 316 5.52 43.23 41.77
CA GLY A 316 6.26 44.24 42.50
C GLY A 316 5.88 44.27 43.98
N ARG A 317 6.91 44.33 44.84
CA ARG A 317 6.78 44.53 46.29
C ARG A 317 5.85 45.72 46.58
N PRO A 318 4.87 45.59 47.48
CA PRO A 318 4.18 46.75 48.03
C PRO A 318 5.17 47.56 48.87
N VAL A 319 5.39 48.81 48.49
CA VAL A 319 6.06 49.81 49.33
C VAL A 319 5.11 50.13 50.48
N SER A 320 5.42 49.64 51.66
CA SER A 320 4.68 49.96 52.89
C SER A 320 4.90 51.43 53.25
N THR A 321 3.82 52.22 53.19
CA THR A 321 3.74 53.53 53.82
C THR A 321 3.68 53.35 55.34
N ALA A 322 4.81 53.52 56.02
CA ALA A 322 4.84 53.66 57.47
C ALA A 322 4.57 55.12 57.84
N SER A 323 3.32 55.39 58.23
CA SER A 323 2.90 56.54 59.02
C SER A 323 2.81 56.09 60.47
N GLY A 324 3.59 56.69 61.36
CA GLY A 324 3.52 56.50 62.81
C GLY A 324 4.58 57.38 63.47
N GLY A 325 4.13 58.46 64.10
CA GLY A 325 4.98 59.49 64.69
C GLY A 325 5.53 59.12 66.07
N ASP A 326 6.34 60.04 66.59
CA ASP A 326 6.58 60.24 68.03
C ASP A 326 7.14 61.66 68.27
N VAL A 327 6.54 62.32 69.27
CA VAL A 327 6.86 63.60 69.98
C VAL A 327 6.58 64.93 69.28
#